data_AF-A0A1W1BXS9-F1
#
_entry.id   AF-A0A1W1BXS9-F1
#
_cell.length_a   1.000
_cell.length_b   1.000
_cell.length_c   1.000
_cell.angle_alpha   90.00
_cell.angle_beta   90.00
_cell.angle_gamma   90.00
#
_symmetry.space_group_name_H-M   'P 1'
#
loop_
_entity.id
_entity.type
_entity.pdbx_description
1 polymer ?
#
loop_
_entity_poly.entity_id
_entity_poly.type
_entity_poly.pdbx_seq_one_letter_code
_entity_poly.pdbx_strand_id
1 'polypeptide(L)' 'MKIEITPKTAKALSKLYHRYFFGLFEPIRVHKDEEFELRDALMETVDEIEKEKNKSSP' A
#
# COMPACT_ATOMS: atom_id res chain seq x y z
N MET A 1 -16.55 -0.57 12.12
CA MET A 1 -16.17 -1.65 11.18
C MET A 1 -14.66 -1.58 11.03
N LYS A 2 -13.91 -2.60 11.46
CA LYS A 2 -12.46 -2.67 11.20
C LYS A 2 -12.28 -3.42 9.89
N ILE A 3 -11.59 -2.83 8.93
CA ILE A 3 -11.20 -3.54 7.70
C ILE A 3 -10.05 -4.47 8.11
N GLU A 4 -10.25 -5.77 7.96
CA GLU A 4 -9.22 -6.76 8.25
C GLU A 4 -8.38 -6.99 6.99
N ILE A 5 -7.07 -6.74 7.07
CA ILE A 5 -6.15 -7.00 5.96
C ILE A 5 -5.63 -8.43 6.09
N THR A 6 -6.14 -9.31 5.23
CA THR A 6 -5.65 -10.70 5.16
C THR A 6 -4.18 -10.74 4.71
N PRO A 7 -3.42 -11.81 5.03
CA PRO A 7 -2.05 -11.98 4.53
C PRO A 7 -1.93 -11.93 3.01
N LYS A 8 -2.97 -12.41 2.29
CA LYS A 8 -3.04 -12.34 0.83
C LYS A 8 -3.13 -10.88 0.34
N THR A 9 -4.00 -10.09 0.97
CA THR A 9 -4.15 -8.67 0.68
C THR A 9 -2.87 -7.91 0.99
N ALA A 10 -2.25 -8.17 2.15
CA ALA A 10 -0.97 -7.59 2.55
C ALA A 10 0.14 -7.85 1.50
N LYS A 11 0.25 -9.11 1.03
CA LYS A 11 1.21 -9.47 -0.03
C LYS A 11 0.93 -8.78 -1.36
N ALA A 12 -0.34 -8.55 -1.70
CA ALA A 12 -0.71 -7.84 -2.91
C ALA A 12 -0.33 -6.35 -2.83
N LEU A 13 -0.58 -5.72 -1.68
CA LEU A 13 -0.25 -4.31 -1.43
C LEU A 13 1.27 -4.08 -1.47
N SER A 14 2.06 -4.92 -0.81
CA SER A 14 3.53 -4.86 -0.88
C SER A 14 4.04 -4.98 -2.31
N LYS A 15 3.50 -5.92 -3.11
CA LYS A 15 3.87 -6.04 -4.53
C LYS A 15 3.49 -4.80 -5.34
N LEU A 16 2.33 -4.20 -5.06
CA LEU A 16 1.88 -3.00 -5.76
C LEU A 16 2.79 -1.82 -5.45
N TYR A 17 3.15 -1.63 -4.17
CA TYR A 17 4.08 -0.60 -3.75
C TYR A 17 5.47 -0.75 -4.40
N HIS A 18 6.07 -1.95 -4.37
CA HIS A 18 7.37 -2.17 -5.01
C HIS A 18 7.37 -2.05 -6.54
N ARG A 19 6.19 -2.12 -7.16
CA ARG A 19 6.01 -1.92 -8.61
C ARG A 19 5.44 -0.56 -8.96
N TYR A 20 5.25 0.31 -7.97
CA TYR A 20 4.69 1.64 -8.19
C TYR A 20 5.65 2.45 -9.06
N PHE A 21 5.08 3.19 -10.02
CA PHE A 21 5.79 4.18 -10.83
C PHE A 21 4.88 5.38 -11.06
N PHE A 22 5.48 6.57 -11.15
CA PHE A 22 4.73 7.80 -11.42
C PHE A 22 4.08 7.75 -12.81
N GLY A 23 2.84 8.20 -12.89
CA GLY A 23 1.98 8.15 -14.08
C GLY A 23 1.19 6.85 -14.22
N LEU A 24 1.37 5.86 -13.32
CA LEU A 24 0.66 4.57 -13.41
C LEU A 24 -0.87 4.75 -13.38
N PHE A 25 -1.35 5.71 -12.59
CA PHE A 25 -2.78 5.99 -12.41
C PHE A 25 -3.23 7.28 -13.09
N GLU A 26 -2.39 7.86 -13.95
CA GLU A 26 -2.73 9.07 -14.69
C GLU A 26 -4.04 8.97 -15.50
N PRO A 27 -4.38 7.85 -16.14
CA PRO A 27 -5.63 7.75 -16.90
C PRO A 27 -6.91 7.80 -16.06
N ILE A 28 -6.80 7.57 -14.74
CA ILE A 28 -7.96 7.42 -13.85
C ILE A 28 -8.01 8.47 -12.73
N ARG A 29 -6.96 9.27 -12.54
CA ARG A 29 -6.93 10.33 -11.53
C ARG A 29 -7.71 11.56 -11.99
N VAL A 30 -8.45 12.19 -11.07
CA VAL A 30 -9.10 13.48 -11.30
C VAL A 30 -8.13 14.63 -11.03
N HIS A 31 -7.25 14.45 -10.03
CA HIS A 31 -6.23 15.41 -9.63
C HIS A 31 -4.86 14.74 -9.54
N LYS A 32 -3.79 15.52 -9.75
CA LYS A 32 -2.41 15.01 -9.64
C LYS A 32 -2.10 14.49 -8.22
N ASP A 33 -2.71 15.13 -7.23
CA ASP A 33 -2.47 14.85 -5.81
C ASP A 33 -2.96 13.46 -5.39
N GLU A 34 -4.01 12.94 -6.03
CA GLU A 34 -4.57 11.60 -5.76
C GLU A 34 -3.53 10.48 -5.93
N GLU A 35 -2.60 10.65 -6.88
CA GLU A 35 -1.55 9.66 -7.11
C GLU A 35 -0.50 9.67 -5.99
N PHE A 36 -0.19 10.85 -5.46
CA PHE A 36 0.71 11.01 -4.31
C PHE A 36 0.05 10.47 -3.03
N GLU A 37 -1.23 10.79 -2.81
CA GLU A 37 -2.00 10.26 -1.68
C GLU A 37 -2.07 8.72 -1.72
N LEU A 38 -2.31 8.13 -2.90
CA LEU A 38 -2.31 6.69 -3.07
C LEU A 38 -0.94 6.07 -2.78
N ARG A 39 0.14 6.67 -3.28
CA ARG A 39 1.51 6.21 -3.00
C ARG A 39 1.78 6.22 -1.50
N ASP A 40 1.43 7.31 -0.82
CA ASP A 40 1.70 7.50 0.60
C ASP A 40 0.90 6.50 1.44
N ALA A 41 -0.39 6.31 1.11
CA ALA A 41 -1.22 5.29 1.74
C ALA A 41 -0.69 3.85 1.53
N LEU A 42 -0.17 3.55 0.34
CA LEU A 42 0.46 2.25 0.07
C LEU A 42 1.74 2.05 0.88
N MET A 43 2.57 3.08 0.99
CA MET A 43 3.80 3.05 1.78
C MET A 43 3.50 2.81 3.26
N GLU A 44 2.60 3.61 3.86
CA GLU A 44 2.18 3.46 5.25
C GLU A 44 1.63 2.06 5.53
N THR A 45 0.81 1.54 4.61
CA THR A 45 0.23 0.20 4.78
C THR A 45 1.29 -0.89 4.74
N VAL A 46 2.29 -0.78 3.86
CA VAL A 46 3.40 -1.74 3.77
C VAL A 46 4.27 -1.68 5.03
N ASP A 47 4.59 -0.49 5.51
CA ASP A 47 5.36 -0.31 6.75
C ASP A 47 4.66 -0.96 7.95
N GLU A 48 3.36 -0.79 8.09
CA GLU A 48 2.59 -1.44 9.17
C GLU A 48 2.55 -2.96 9.02
N ILE A 49 2.41 -3.49 7.80
CA ILE A 49 2.49 -4.94 7.53
C ILE A 49 3.85 -5.49 7.98
N GLU A 50 4.94 -4.80 7.67
CA GLU A 50 6.29 -5.22 8.06
C GLU A 50 6.51 -5.15 9.57
N LYS A 51 6.03 -4.09 10.23
CA LYS A 51 6.08 -3.97 11.69
C LYS A 51 5.33 -5.12 12.37
N GLU A 52 4.13 -5.45 11.92
CA GLU A 52 3.33 -6.55 12.48
C GLU A 52 4.01 -7.92 12.26
N LYS A 53 4.64 -8.14 11.09
CA LYS A 53 5.43 -9.35 10.84
C LYS A 53 6.61 -9.49 11.81
N ASN A 54 7.32 -8.39 12.09
CA ASN A 54 8.47 -8.38 13.00
C ASN A 54 8.06 -8.53 14.47
N LYS A 55 6.91 -8.00 14.89
CA LYS A 55 6.34 -8.25 16.23
C LYS A 55 5.90 -9.69 16.45
N SER A 56 5.62 -10.42 15.37
CA SER A 56 5.11 -11.80 15.40
C SER A 56 6.21 -12.88 15.39
N SER A 57 7.49 -12.48 15.29
CA SER A 57 8.64 -13.39 15.41
C SER A 57 9.28 -13.26 16.80
N PRO A 58 9.27 -14.32 17.64
CA PRO A 58 9.99 -14.37 18.91
C PRO A 58 11.51 -14.38 18.74
#